data_AF-A0A137NRK3-F1
#
_entry.id   AF-A0A137NRK3-F1
#
_cell.length_a   1.000
_cell.length_b   1.000
_cell.length_c   1.000
_cell.angle_alpha   90.00
_cell.angle_beta   90.00
_cell.angle_gamma   90.00
#
_symmetry.space_group_name_H-M   'P 1'
#
loop_
_entity.id
_entity.type
_entity.pdbx_description
1 polymer ?
#
loop_
_entity_poly.entity_id
_entity_poly.type
_entity_poly.pdbx_seq_one_letter_code
_entity_poly.pdbx_strand_id
1 'polypeptide(L)'
;MPTIIKSPNNKPKPSKKKLQIFLSVAIILAAAVIAGVVYGYVQPRNRRIKECQNSLTITRLTCTHICTQEQEICNKNCDEDDYICILACYESNDKCTKECSNVVLKEGEKCKNM
;
A
#
# COMPACT_ATOMS: atom_id res chain seq x y z
N MET A 1 -27.40 -76.91 -12.03
CA MET A 1 -26.85 -75.69 -11.40
C MET A 1 -27.77 -74.52 -11.75
N PRO A 2 -28.36 -73.80 -10.79
CA PRO A 2 -29.15 -72.62 -11.13
C PRO A 2 -28.23 -71.42 -11.35
N THR A 3 -28.39 -70.77 -12.49
CA THR A 3 -27.66 -69.56 -12.87
C THR A 3 -28.21 -68.38 -12.09
N ILE A 4 -27.42 -67.80 -11.18
CA ILE A 4 -27.75 -66.56 -10.48
C ILE A 4 -27.73 -65.42 -11.50
N ILE A 5 -28.91 -64.92 -11.88
CA ILE A 5 -29.03 -63.72 -12.70
C ILE A 5 -28.73 -62.52 -11.79
N LYS A 6 -27.52 -61.95 -11.93
CA LYS A 6 -27.19 -60.66 -11.29
C LYS A 6 -28.06 -59.58 -11.93
N SER A 7 -28.99 -59.03 -11.15
CA SER A 7 -29.78 -57.86 -11.53
C SER A 7 -28.83 -56.67 -11.81
N PRO A 8 -28.99 -55.96 -12.93
CA PRO A 8 -28.10 -54.86 -13.28
C PRO A 8 -28.21 -53.75 -12.22
N ASN A 9 -27.06 -53.38 -11.65
CA ASN A 9 -26.93 -52.28 -10.71
C ASN A 9 -27.09 -50.95 -11.45
N ASN A 10 -28.33 -50.59 -11.77
CA ASN A 10 -28.71 -49.35 -12.42
C ASN A 10 -28.69 -48.20 -11.40
N LYS A 11 -27.50 -47.82 -10.91
CA LYS A 11 -27.36 -46.48 -10.31
C LYS A 11 -27.52 -45.45 -11.45
N PRO A 12 -28.48 -44.51 -11.36
CA PRO A 12 -28.66 -43.51 -12.40
C PRO A 12 -27.36 -42.72 -12.57
N LYS A 13 -26.77 -42.75 -13.77
CA LYS A 13 -25.61 -41.91 -14.09
C LYS A 13 -26.02 -40.45 -13.88
N PRO A 14 -25.27 -39.66 -13.10
CA PRO A 14 -25.63 -38.26 -12.86
C PRO A 14 -25.71 -37.52 -14.19
N SER A 15 -26.85 -36.86 -14.42
CA SER A 15 -27.10 -36.12 -15.66
C SER A 15 -26.07 -35.00 -15.81
N LYS A 16 -25.26 -35.06 -16.87
CA LYS A 16 -24.22 -34.06 -17.19
C LYS A 16 -24.76 -32.63 -17.19
N LYS A 17 -26.04 -32.43 -17.55
CA LYS A 17 -26.72 -31.14 -17.51
C LYS A 17 -26.87 -30.59 -16.08
N LYS A 18 -27.24 -31.44 -15.11
CA LYS A 18 -27.35 -31.02 -13.70
C LYS A 18 -25.98 -30.64 -13.15
N LEU A 19 -24.95 -31.43 -13.46
CA LEU A 19 -23.58 -31.15 -13.03
C LEU A 19 -23.07 -29.80 -13.56
N GLN A 20 -23.31 -29.49 -14.85
CA GLN A 20 -22.91 -28.21 -15.44
C GLN A 20 -23.59 -27.00 -14.78
N ILE A 21 -24.88 -27.13 -14.44
CA ILE A 21 -25.62 -26.05 -13.75
C ILE A 21 -25.07 -25.84 -12.32
N PHE A 22 -24.78 -26.92 -11.59
CA PHE A 22 -24.15 -26.78 -10.27
C PHE A 22 -22.76 -26.15 -10.35
N LEU A 23 -21.97 -26.53 -11.38
CA LEU A 23 -20.63 -25.98 -11.57
C LEU A 23 -20.67 -24.49 -11.92
N SER A 24 -21.59 -24.07 -12.81
CA SER A 24 -21.74 -22.66 -13.19
C SER A 24 -22.20 -21.80 -12.00
N VAL A 25 -23.15 -22.29 -11.20
CA VAL A 25 -23.59 -21.61 -9.98
C VAL A 25 -22.44 -21.47 -8.98
N ALA A 26 -21.64 -22.53 -8.78
CA ALA A 26 -20.48 -22.49 -7.89
C ALA A 26 -19.42 -21.47 -8.35
N ILE A 27 -19.15 -21.38 -9.65
CA ILE A 27 -18.20 -20.40 -10.22
C ILE A 27 -18.70 -18.97 -10.00
N ILE A 28 -19.99 -18.70 -10.22
CA ILE A 28 -20.58 -17.37 -10.02
C ILE A 28 -20.49 -16.96 -8.54
N LEU A 29 -20.81 -17.88 -7.62
CA LEU A 29 -20.67 -17.65 -6.18
C LEU A 29 -19.21 -17.37 -5.79
N ALA A 30 -18.26 -18.15 -6.30
CA ALA A 30 -16.84 -17.92 -6.05
C ALA A 30 -16.39 -16.55 -6.57
N ALA A 31 -16.80 -16.16 -7.78
CA ALA A 31 -16.49 -14.85 -8.35
C ALA A 31 -17.09 -13.70 -7.53
N ALA A 32 -18.32 -13.84 -7.02
CA ALA A 32 -18.95 -12.85 -6.17
C ALA A 32 -18.22 -12.66 -4.83
N VAL A 33 -17.78 -13.76 -4.20
CA VAL A 33 -16.98 -13.70 -2.96
C VAL A 33 -15.62 -13.04 -3.23
N ILE A 34 -14.94 -13.41 -4.31
CA ILE A 34 -13.66 -12.81 -4.70
C ILE A 34 -13.84 -11.31 -4.94
N ALA A 35 -14.85 -10.91 -5.71
CA ALA A 35 -15.16 -9.49 -5.93
C ALA A 35 -15.45 -8.77 -4.61
N GLY A 36 -16.26 -9.37 -3.73
CA GLY A 36 -16.56 -8.82 -2.41
C GLY A 36 -15.31 -8.59 -1.56
N VAL A 37 -14.37 -9.54 -1.53
CA VAL A 37 -13.10 -9.40 -0.79
C VAL A 37 -12.19 -8.36 -1.44
N VAL A 38 -12.08 -8.35 -2.77
CA VAL A 38 -11.21 -7.42 -3.50
C VAL A 38 -11.70 -5.99 -3.35
N TYR A 39 -12.98 -5.72 -3.64
CA TYR A 39 -13.56 -4.38 -3.54
C TYR A 39 -13.84 -3.95 -2.10
N GLY A 40 -14.22 -4.88 -1.22
CA GLY A 40 -14.56 -4.58 0.17
C GLY A 40 -13.34 -4.43 1.09
N TYR A 41 -12.24 -5.11 0.82
CA TYR A 41 -11.10 -5.19 1.75
C TYR A 41 -9.76 -4.83 1.12
N VAL A 42 -9.44 -5.39 -0.04
CA VAL A 42 -8.10 -5.21 -0.67
C VAL A 42 -7.93 -3.80 -1.26
N GLN A 43 -8.90 -3.33 -2.04
CA GLN A 43 -8.82 -2.04 -2.73
C GLN A 43 -8.81 -0.84 -1.77
N PRO A 44 -9.64 -0.78 -0.72
CA PRO A 44 -9.59 0.31 0.26
C PRO A 44 -8.26 0.34 1.03
N ARG A 45 -7.72 -0.84 1.37
CA ARG A 45 -6.43 -0.95 2.06
C ARG A 45 -5.27 -0.46 1.19
N ASN A 46 -5.22 -0.89 -0.07
CA ASN A 46 -4.20 -0.43 -1.02
C ASN A 46 -4.29 1.08 -1.27
N ARG A 47 -5.51 1.64 -1.31
CA ARG A 47 -5.72 3.08 -1.43
C ARG A 47 -5.17 3.83 -0.22
N ARG A 48 -5.45 3.39 1.01
CA ARG A 48 -4.92 4.00 2.23
C ARG A 48 -3.39 3.96 2.28
N ILE A 49 -2.78 2.83 1.92
CA ILE A 49 -1.32 2.71 1.84
C ILE A 49 -0.74 3.71 0.84
N LYS A 50 -1.34 3.83 -0.34
CA LYS A 50 -0.89 4.77 -1.38
C LYS A 50 -1.07 6.24 -0.96
N GLU A 51 -2.19 6.57 -0.31
CA GLU A 51 -2.42 7.90 0.26
C GLU A 51 -1.36 8.23 1.33
N CYS A 52 -0.99 7.25 2.15
CA CYS A 52 0.05 7.42 3.16
C CYS A 52 1.45 7.63 2.55
N GLN A 53 1.81 6.84 1.53
CA GLN A 53 3.07 7.03 0.80
C GLN A 53 3.15 8.38 0.10
N ASN A 54 2.04 8.83 -0.51
CA ASN A 54 1.97 10.17 -1.10
C ASN A 54 2.13 11.26 -0.03
N SER A 55 1.45 11.13 1.11
CA SER A 55 1.58 12.09 2.21
C SER A 55 3.01 12.16 2.72
N LEU A 56 3.68 11.02 2.91
CA LEU A 56 5.09 10.96 3.29
C LEU A 56 6.01 11.65 2.28
N THR A 57 5.75 11.41 1.00
CA THR A 57 6.54 12.01 -0.09
C THR A 57 6.38 13.52 -0.11
N ILE A 58 5.14 14.01 0.04
CA ILE A 58 4.84 15.46 0.12
C ILE A 58 5.54 16.06 1.33
N THR A 59 5.36 15.49 2.53
CA THR A 59 6.00 16.00 3.76
C THR A 59 7.51 16.08 3.61
N ARG A 60 8.16 15.04 3.05
CA ARG A 60 9.60 15.04 2.82
C ARG A 60 10.03 16.15 1.85
N LEU A 61 9.33 16.30 0.72
CA LEU A 61 9.64 17.31 -0.28
C LEU A 61 9.46 18.72 0.27
N THR A 62 8.32 19.00 0.91
CA THR A 62 8.03 20.30 1.53
C THR A 62 9.07 20.65 2.57
N CYS A 63 9.42 19.71 3.45
CA CYS A 63 10.36 19.97 4.53
C CYS A 63 11.79 20.23 4.01
N THR A 64 12.25 19.41 3.04
CA THR A 64 13.55 19.64 2.37
C THR A 64 13.59 20.99 1.67
N HIS A 65 12.49 21.38 1.01
CA HIS A 65 12.39 22.66 0.32
C HIS A 65 12.49 23.86 1.27
N ILE A 66 11.84 23.80 2.43
CA ILE A 66 11.91 24.85 3.46
C ILE A 66 13.35 24.99 3.97
N CYS A 67 13.99 23.89 4.39
CA CYS A 67 15.37 23.94 4.88
C CYS A 67 16.34 24.50 3.83
N THR A 68 16.16 24.10 2.56
CA THR A 68 16.99 24.61 1.46
C THR A 68 16.78 26.11 1.25
N GLN A 69 15.54 26.60 1.28
CA GLN A 69 15.28 28.05 1.19
C GLN A 69 15.89 28.82 2.35
N GLU A 70 15.75 28.33 3.59
CA GLU A 70 16.36 28.95 4.75
C GLU A 70 17.88 28.99 4.64
N GLN A 71 18.49 27.92 4.15
CA GLN A 71 19.93 27.88 3.89
C GLN A 71 20.36 28.89 2.81
N GLU A 72 19.61 28.99 1.71
CA GLU A 72 19.90 29.97 0.66
C GLU A 72 19.77 31.41 1.17
N ILE A 73 18.74 31.70 1.98
CA ILE A 73 18.55 33.01 2.59
C ILE A 73 19.69 33.31 3.57
N CYS A 74 20.08 32.33 4.38
CA CYS A 74 21.18 32.46 5.33
C CYS A 74 22.51 32.76 4.60
N ASN A 75 22.84 31.97 3.58
CA ASN A 75 24.05 32.17 2.78
C ASN A 75 24.07 33.52 2.06
N LYS A 76 22.92 34.04 1.61
CA LYS A 76 22.83 35.37 0.98
C LYS A 76 23.06 36.53 1.95
N ASN A 77 22.88 36.30 3.25
CA ASN A 77 23.11 37.30 4.30
C ASN A 77 24.50 37.18 4.93
N CYS A 78 25.31 36.20 4.51
CA CYS A 78 26.70 36.07 4.91
C CYS A 78 27.61 36.65 3.83
N ASP A 79 28.69 37.30 4.26
CA ASP A 79 29.80 37.61 3.36
C ASP A 79 30.51 36.30 2.96
N GLU A 80 30.95 36.19 1.71
CA GLU A 80 31.60 34.96 1.18
C GLU A 80 32.87 34.57 1.97
N ASP A 81 33.53 35.54 2.59
CA ASP A 81 34.74 35.35 3.40
C ASP A 81 34.44 35.15 4.90
N ASP A 82 33.19 35.34 5.33
CA ASP A 82 32.78 35.11 6.72
C ASP A 82 32.49 33.61 6.94
N TYR A 83 33.57 32.86 7.10
CA TYR A 83 33.54 31.43 7.38
C TYR A 83 32.68 31.09 8.60
N ILE A 84 32.64 31.94 9.63
CA ILE A 84 31.84 31.70 10.83
C ILE A 84 30.35 31.79 10.50
N CYS A 85 29.96 32.79 9.72
CA CYS A 85 28.58 32.95 9.25
C CYS A 85 28.14 31.76 8.38
N ILE A 86 28.97 31.37 7.40
CA ILE A 86 28.69 30.24 6.51
C ILE A 86 28.56 28.94 7.31
N LEU A 87 29.47 28.69 8.28
CA LEU A 87 29.41 27.50 9.13
C LEU A 87 28.12 27.46 9.95
N ALA A 88 27.69 28.59 10.52
CA ALA A 88 26.43 28.68 11.26
C ALA A 88 25.22 28.38 10.38
N CYS A 89 25.21 28.84 9.12
CA CYS A 89 24.17 28.51 8.15
C CYS A 89 24.12 27.00 7.85
N TYR A 90 25.28 26.34 7.67
CA TYR A 90 25.35 24.90 7.47
C TYR A 90 24.84 24.12 8.70
N GLU A 91 25.25 24.51 9.91
CA GLU A 91 24.77 23.87 11.14
C GLU A 91 23.25 24.03 11.33
N SER A 92 22.72 25.20 11.00
CA SER A 92 21.27 25.46 11.03
C SER A 92 20.52 24.54 10.06
N ASN A 93 21.02 24.42 8.82
CA ASN A 93 20.42 23.54 7.82
C ASN A 93 20.50 22.05 8.19
N ASP A 94 21.60 21.60 8.81
CA ASP A 94 21.73 20.22 9.31
C ASP A 94 20.71 19.94 10.42
N LYS A 95 20.50 20.89 11.34
CA LYS A 95 19.44 20.80 12.35
C LYS A 95 18.06 20.74 11.72
N CYS A 96 17.75 21.62 10.76
CA CYS A 96 16.48 21.60 10.02
C CYS A 96 16.24 20.25 9.32
N THR A 97 17.26 19.71 8.65
CA THR A 97 17.18 18.42 7.95
C THR A 97 16.97 17.25 8.91
N LYS A 98 17.61 17.28 10.09
CA LYS A 98 17.38 16.29 11.16
C LYS A 98 15.96 16.36 11.71
N GLU A 99 15.43 17.56 11.94
CA GLU A 99 14.04 17.75 12.38
C GLU A 99 13.05 17.25 11.31
N CYS A 100 13.29 17.57 10.04
CA CYS A 100 12.52 17.03 8.92
C CYS A 100 12.52 15.50 8.91
N SER A 101 13.68 14.88 9.11
CA SER A 101 13.80 13.43 9.15
C SER A 101 12.99 12.84 10.29
N ASN A 102 12.99 13.48 11.47
CA ASN A 102 12.16 13.06 12.61
C ASN A 102 10.66 13.18 12.33
N VAL A 103 10.21 14.24 11.66
CA VAL A 103 8.80 14.40 11.26
C VAL A 103 8.40 13.32 10.26
N VAL A 104 9.22 13.06 9.24
CA VAL A 104 8.97 12.01 8.25
C VAL A 104 8.93 10.63 8.90
N LEU A 105 9.82 10.36 9.87
CA LEU A 105 9.80 9.10 10.63
C LEU A 105 8.51 8.93 11.44
N LYS A 106 8.05 9.97 12.14
CA LYS A 106 6.78 9.94 12.90
C LYS A 106 5.58 9.69 11.99
N GLU A 107 5.51 10.35 10.84
CA GLU A 107 4.47 10.08 9.84
C GLU A 107 4.60 8.66 9.27
N GLY A 108 5.82 8.15 9.13
CA GLY A 108 6.10 6.80 8.64
C GLY A 108 5.58 5.72 9.60
N GLU A 109 5.74 5.94 10.91
CA GLU A 109 5.19 5.05 11.94
C GLU A 109 3.66 5.05 11.94
N LYS A 110 3.01 6.20 11.72
CA LYS A 110 1.55 6.26 11.53
C LYS A 110 1.12 5.42 10.33
N CYS A 111 1.84 5.54 9.20
CA CYS A 111 1.56 4.75 8.00
C CYS A 111 1.75 3.24 8.19
N LYS A 112 2.73 2.83 9.01
CA LYS A 112 2.99 1.40 9.29
C LYS A 112 1.87 0.73 10.09
N ASN A 113 1.13 1.51 10.88
CA ASN A 113 0.06 1.03 11.75
C ASN A 113 -1.35 1.08 11.09
N MET A 114 -1.45 1.38 9.79
CA MET A 114 -2.70 1.41 9.00
C MET A 114 -2.88 0.17 8.11
#